data_AF-A0A496S2R6-F1
#
_entry.id   AF-A0A496S2R6-F1
#
_cell.length_a   1.000
_cell.length_b   1.000
_cell.length_c   1.000
_cell.angle_alpha   90.00
_cell.angle_beta   90.00
_cell.angle_gamma   90.00
#
_symmetry.space_group_name_H-M   'P 1'
#
loop_
_entity.id
_entity.type
_entity.pdbx_description
1 polymer ?
#
loop_
_entity_poly.entity_id
_entity_poly.type
_entity_poly.pdbx_seq_one_letter_code
_entity_poly.pdbx_strand_id
1 'polypeptide(L)'
;ILCIKTEHPVRGDFTIVHNKKLYQILDKNIGRKVTVQERINGKMYIVYKGRRLRYKAIATRPPKEKSEPKPRKIYRPPMEHLWKRPLYKRRLAKEKALLQSKKDREELVLVKV
;
A
#
# COMPACT_ATOMS: atom_id res chain seq x y z
N ILE A 1 -23.00 -2.69 44.47
CA ILE A 1 -23.42 -3.23 43.15
C ILE A 1 -22.39 -4.24 42.70
N LEU A 2 -22.82 -5.48 42.41
CA LEU A 2 -21.94 -6.54 41.91
C LEU A 2 -21.50 -6.25 40.46
N CYS A 3 -20.19 -6.27 40.19
CA CYS A 3 -19.60 -6.13 38.86
C CYS A 3 -18.22 -6.79 38.79
N ILE A 4 -17.87 -7.25 37.59
CA ILE A 4 -16.50 -7.61 37.24
C ILE A 4 -15.81 -6.33 36.76
N LYS A 5 -14.62 -6.05 37.29
CA LYS A 5 -13.81 -4.90 36.90
C LYS A 5 -12.56 -5.41 36.19
N THR A 6 -12.28 -4.86 35.01
CA THR A 6 -11.07 -5.19 34.25
C THR A 6 -10.41 -3.91 33.80
N GLU A 7 -9.12 -3.78 34.08
CA GLU A 7 -8.34 -2.65 33.59
C GLU A 7 -7.89 -2.90 32.15
N HIS A 8 -8.03 -1.87 31.32
CA HIS A 8 -7.58 -1.90 29.94
C HIS A 8 -6.72 -0.69 29.62
N PRO A 9 -5.63 -0.87 28.85
CA PRO A 9 -4.89 0.23 28.28
C PRO A 9 -5.72 0.91 27.18
N VAL A 10 -5.66 2.24 27.14
CA VAL A 10 -6.26 3.05 26.07
C VAL A 10 -5.20 3.30 25.00
N ARG A 11 -5.52 2.99 23.75
CA ARG A 11 -4.65 3.27 22.60
C ARG A 11 -4.68 4.76 22.26
N GLY A 12 -3.68 5.23 21.50
CA GLY A 12 -3.55 6.66 21.14
C GLY A 12 -4.74 7.25 20.37
N ASP A 13 -5.53 6.40 19.73
CA ASP A 13 -6.77 6.73 19.01
C ASP A 13 -8.04 6.64 19.89
N PHE A 14 -7.88 6.61 21.22
CA PHE A 14 -8.94 6.44 22.22
C PHE A 14 -9.75 5.14 22.08
N THR A 15 -9.10 4.07 21.59
CA THR A 15 -9.73 2.75 21.48
C THR A 15 -9.30 1.79 22.59
N ILE A 16 -10.21 0.90 22.96
CA ILE A 16 -10.02 -0.18 23.93
C ILE A 16 -10.50 -1.49 23.31
N VAL A 17 -9.77 -2.57 23.59
CA VAL A 17 -10.18 -3.93 23.26
C VAL A 17 -10.79 -4.57 24.51
N HIS A 18 -12.03 -5.03 24.43
CA HIS A 18 -12.66 -5.79 25.51
C HIS A 18 -13.48 -6.94 24.92
N ASN A 19 -13.28 -8.17 25.41
CA ASN A 19 -13.97 -9.37 24.92
C ASN A 19 -13.96 -9.50 23.38
N LYS A 20 -12.77 -9.34 22.78
CA LYS A 20 -12.54 -9.39 21.31
C LYS A 20 -13.28 -8.30 20.51
N LYS A 21 -13.93 -7.35 21.16
CA LYS A 21 -14.62 -6.20 20.54
C LYS A 21 -13.83 -4.92 20.77
N LEU A 22 -13.91 -4.00 19.81
CA LEU A 22 -13.30 -2.67 19.89
C LEU A 22 -14.33 -1.64 20.32
N TYR A 23 -13.94 -0.77 21.25
CA TYR A 23 -14.74 0.34 21.73
C TYR A 23 -13.94 1.62 21.60
N GLN A 24 -14.53 2.64 20.98
CA GLN A 24 -13.95 3.97 20.90
C GLN A 24 -14.58 4.87 21.96
N ILE A 25 -13.75 5.54 22.73
CA ILE A 25 -14.20 6.49 23.75
C ILE A 25 -14.36 7.85 23.09
N LEU A 26 -15.46 8.54 23.40
CA LEU A 26 -15.79 9.84 22.80
C LEU A 26 -15.28 11.02 23.64
N ASP A 27 -15.02 10.78 24.91
CA ASP A 27 -14.54 11.82 25.83
C ASP A 27 -13.02 11.95 25.72
N LYS A 28 -12.50 13.19 25.74
CA LYS A 28 -11.07 13.47 25.50
C LYS A 28 -10.21 13.44 26.76
N ASN A 29 -10.81 13.66 27.93
CA ASN A 29 -10.11 13.79 29.20
C ASN A 29 -9.92 12.41 29.87
N ILE A 30 -9.01 11.61 29.30
CA ILE A 30 -8.76 10.23 29.73
C ILE A 30 -7.25 10.00 29.84
N GLY A 31 -6.85 9.18 30.80
CA GLY A 31 -5.48 8.72 30.93
C GLY A 31 -5.16 7.52 30.04
N ARG A 32 -3.99 6.92 30.27
CA ARG A 32 -3.52 5.74 29.52
C ARG A 32 -4.24 4.44 29.86
N LYS A 33 -4.99 4.40 30.96
CA LYS A 33 -5.71 3.22 31.45
C LYS A 33 -7.11 3.61 31.88
N VAL A 34 -8.06 2.72 31.66
CA VAL A 34 -9.44 2.83 32.16
C VAL A 34 -9.90 1.51 32.74
N THR A 35 -10.95 1.57 33.56
CA THR A 35 -11.59 0.38 34.12
C THR A 35 -12.90 0.11 33.38
N VAL A 36 -13.01 -1.06 32.76
CA VAL A 36 -14.26 -1.57 32.23
C VAL A 36 -14.99 -2.31 33.35
N GLN A 37 -16.25 -1.98 33.58
CA GLN A 37 -17.12 -2.61 34.57
C GLN A 37 -18.23 -3.37 33.84
N GLU A 38 -18.22 -4.69 33.96
CA GLU A 38 -19.30 -5.55 33.48
C GLU A 38 -20.24 -5.86 34.64
N ARG A 39 -21.50 -5.42 34.52
CA ARG A 39 -22.54 -5.70 35.50
C ARG A 39 -23.18 -7.06 35.21
N ILE A 40 -23.78 -7.67 36.23
CA ILE A 40 -24.53 -8.94 36.09
C ILE A 40 -25.66 -8.85 35.07
N ASN A 41 -26.26 -7.67 34.89
CA ASN A 41 -27.28 -7.43 33.88
C ASN A 41 -26.73 -7.34 32.44
N GLY A 42 -25.45 -7.63 32.21
CA GLY A 42 -24.80 -7.56 30.90
C GLY A 42 -24.48 -6.14 30.43
N LYS A 43 -24.82 -5.10 31.20
CA LYS A 43 -24.44 -3.72 30.86
C LYS A 43 -22.97 -3.50 31.16
N MET A 44 -22.28 -2.92 30.19
CA MET A 44 -20.89 -2.50 30.32
C MET A 44 -20.81 -1.00 30.59
N TYR A 45 -19.90 -0.60 31.49
CA TYR A 45 -19.57 0.79 31.75
C TYR A 45 -18.06 0.99 31.70
N ILE A 46 -17.60 1.99 30.96
CA ILE A 46 -16.20 2.41 30.99
C ILE A 46 -16.07 3.55 32.00
N VAL A 47 -15.17 3.40 32.97
CA VAL A 47 -14.99 4.34 34.08
C VAL A 47 -13.53 4.79 34.14
N TYR A 48 -13.34 6.09 34.29
CA TYR A 48 -12.04 6.70 34.53
C TYR A 48 -12.15 7.68 35.70
N LYS A 49 -11.32 7.51 36.73
CA LYS A 49 -11.33 8.35 37.95
C LYS A 49 -12.74 8.52 38.57
N GLY A 50 -13.51 7.43 38.61
CA GLY A 50 -14.89 7.43 39.13
C GLY A 50 -15.95 8.03 38.19
N ARG A 51 -15.55 8.62 37.06
CA ARG A 51 -16.48 9.15 36.05
C ARG A 51 -16.77 8.13 34.98
N ARG A 52 -18.06 7.98 34.64
CA ARG A 52 -18.50 7.16 33.51
C ARG A 52 -18.21 7.89 32.20
N LEU A 53 -17.60 7.18 31.26
CA LEU A 53 -17.26 7.69 29.93
C LEU A 53 -18.29 7.25 28.90
N ARG A 54 -18.50 8.11 27.89
CA ARG A 54 -19.29 7.80 26.70
C ARG A 54 -18.42 7.06 25.68
N TYR A 55 -18.96 5.99 25.12
CA TYR A 55 -18.23 5.16 24.17
C TYR A 55 -19.15 4.63 23.07
N LYS A 56 -18.54 4.25 21.94
CA LYS A 56 -19.21 3.62 20.79
C LYS A 56 -18.51 2.31 20.45
N ALA A 57 -19.27 1.26 20.22
CA ALA A 57 -18.72 -0.01 19.74
C ALA A 57 -18.37 0.10 18.25
N ILE A 58 -17.16 -0.34 17.88
CA ILE A 58 -16.73 -0.48 16.48
C ILE A 58 -17.01 -1.94 16.08
N ALA A 59 -18.15 -2.17 15.43
CA ALA A 59 -18.54 -3.51 14.98
C ALA A 59 -17.88 -3.91 13.66
N THR A 60 -17.79 -2.96 12.72
CA THR A 60 -17.31 -3.22 11.36
C THR A 60 -16.06 -2.41 11.08
N ARG A 61 -15.04 -3.07 10.54
CA ARG A 61 -13.91 -2.36 9.94
C ARG A 61 -14.43 -1.55 8.74
N PRO A 62 -14.04 -0.26 8.59
CA PRO A 62 -14.40 0.47 7.40
C PRO A 62 -13.88 -0.26 6.15
N PRO A 63 -14.64 -0.28 5.05
CA PRO A 63 -14.18 -0.88 3.81
C PRO A 63 -12.90 -0.19 3.38
N LYS A 64 -11.88 -0.98 3.01
CA LYS A 64 -10.64 -0.44 2.49
C LYS A 64 -10.95 0.24 1.15
N GLU A 65 -10.59 1.51 1.02
CA GLU A 65 -10.66 2.20 -0.27
C GLU A 65 -9.86 1.40 -1.30
N LYS A 66 -10.53 0.98 -2.37
CA LYS A 66 -9.87 0.27 -3.47
C LYS A 66 -9.09 1.31 -4.25
N SER A 67 -7.77 1.35 -4.05
CA SER A 67 -6.90 2.17 -4.89
C SER A 67 -7.07 1.75 -6.35
N GLU A 68 -7.19 2.72 -7.25
CA GLU A 68 -7.23 2.44 -8.68
C GLU A 68 -5.98 1.65 -9.10
N PRO A 69 -6.13 0.62 -9.97
CA PRO A 69 -5.01 -0.17 -10.42
C PRO A 69 -4.06 0.72 -11.23
N LYS A 70 -2.84 0.93 -10.73
CA LYS A 70 -1.80 1.64 -11.47
C LYS A 70 -1.47 0.88 -12.77
N PRO A 71 -1.30 1.57 -13.92
CA PRO A 71 -0.91 0.92 -15.16
C PRO A 71 0.44 0.23 -14.97
N ARG A 72 0.52 -1.05 -15.32
CA ARG A 72 1.76 -1.83 -15.25
C ARG A 72 2.70 -1.35 -16.35
N LYS A 73 3.97 -1.10 -16.02
CA LYS A 73 5.00 -0.87 -17.03
C LYS A 73 5.21 -2.17 -17.81
N ILE A 74 4.94 -2.17 -19.11
CA ILE A 74 5.23 -3.30 -20.00
C ILE A 74 6.75 -3.42 -20.13
N TYR A 75 7.31 -4.55 -19.71
CA TYR A 75 8.73 -4.82 -19.88
C TYR A 75 9.08 -5.08 -21.35
N ARG A 76 10.00 -4.28 -21.90
CA ARG A 76 10.55 -4.49 -23.24
C ARG A 76 11.85 -5.27 -23.11
N PRO A 77 11.98 -6.49 -23.68
CA PRO A 77 13.20 -7.26 -23.53
C PRO A 77 14.38 -6.57 -24.23
N PRO A 78 15.61 -6.71 -23.69
CA PRO A 78 16.82 -6.19 -24.27
C PRO A 78 17.04 -6.69 -25.69
N MET A 79 17.82 -5.93 -26.46
CA MET A 79 18.12 -6.26 -27.85
C MET A 79 18.94 -7.56 -27.98
N GLU A 80 19.66 -7.94 -26.93
CA GLU A 80 20.42 -9.19 -26.84
C GLU A 80 19.58 -10.43 -26.52
N HIS A 81 18.26 -10.31 -26.41
CA HIS A 81 17.41 -11.46 -26.17
C HIS A 81 17.42 -12.43 -27.37
N LEU A 82 17.47 -13.75 -27.10
CA LEU A 82 17.59 -14.81 -28.13
C LEU A 82 16.68 -14.65 -29.36
N TRP A 83 15.41 -14.28 -29.20
CA TRP A 83 14.47 -14.09 -30.33
C TRP A 83 14.58 -12.72 -31.02
N LYS A 84 15.10 -11.69 -30.34
CA LYS A 84 15.36 -10.36 -30.94
C LYS A 84 16.73 -10.27 -31.61
N ARG A 85 17.71 -11.03 -31.14
CA ARG A 85 19.08 -11.10 -31.68
C ARG A 85 19.16 -11.29 -33.20
N PRO A 86 18.49 -12.28 -33.83
CA PRO A 86 18.59 -12.48 -35.27
C PRO A 86 18.02 -11.31 -36.07
N LEU A 87 16.91 -10.72 -35.61
CA LEU A 87 16.31 -9.54 -36.23
C LEU A 87 17.23 -8.33 -36.15
N TYR A 88 17.89 -8.15 -35.01
CA TYR A 88 18.85 -7.06 -34.81
C TYR A 88 20.10 -7.21 -35.69
N LYS A 89 20.68 -8.42 -35.78
CA LYS A 89 21.83 -8.70 -36.65
C LYS A 89 21.52 -8.41 -38.13
N ARG A 90 20.32 -8.77 -38.60
CA ARG A 90 19.87 -8.45 -39.97
C ARG A 90 19.80 -6.95 -40.21
N ARG A 91 19.28 -6.18 -39.26
CA ARG A 91 19.22 -4.71 -39.34
C ARG A 91 20.62 -4.10 -39.45
N LEU A 92 21.53 -4.50 -38.58
CA LEU A 92 22.92 -4.01 -38.60
C LEU A 92 23.64 -4.31 -39.93
N ALA A 93 23.43 -5.50 -40.50
CA ALA A 93 24.02 -5.85 -41.79
C ALA A 93 23.51 -4.95 -42.93
N LYS A 94 22.21 -4.62 -42.92
CA LYS A 94 21.61 -3.70 -43.90
C LYS A 94 22.17 -2.29 -43.77
N GLU A 95 22.34 -1.80 -42.54
CA GLU A 95 22.94 -0.48 -42.28
C GLU A 95 24.41 -0.43 -42.75
N LYS A 96 25.19 -1.47 -42.47
CA LYS A 96 26.58 -1.57 -42.96
C LYS A 96 26.66 -1.57 -44.48
N ALA A 97 25.82 -2.35 -45.16
CA ALA A 97 25.77 -2.39 -46.62
C ALA A 97 25.40 -1.02 -47.22
N LEU A 98 24.47 -0.30 -46.59
CA LEU A 98 24.09 1.04 -47.01
C LEU A 98 25.27 2.02 -46.87
N LEU A 99 25.99 1.98 -45.75
CA LEU A 99 27.18 2.82 -45.54
C LEU A 99 28.29 2.51 -46.54
N GLN A 100 28.54 1.24 -46.83
CA GLN A 100 29.51 0.84 -47.84
C GLN A 100 29.12 1.38 -49.22
N SER A 101 27.86 1.20 -49.62
CA SER A 101 27.38 1.71 -50.92
C SER A 101 27.46 3.24 -51.05
N LYS A 102 27.36 3.98 -49.94
CA LYS A 102 27.55 5.43 -49.93
C LYS A 102 29.02 5.79 -50.09
N LYS A 103 29.90 5.12 -49.36
CA LYS A 103 31.36 5.29 -49.46
C LYS A 103 31.88 4.97 -50.86
N ASP A 104 31.46 3.85 -51.45
CA ASP A 104 31.87 3.45 -52.80
C ASP A 104 31.41 4.48 -53.85
N ARG A 105 30.22 5.09 -53.67
CA ARG A 105 29.72 6.18 -54.53
C ARG A 105 30.55 7.45 -54.38
N GLU A 106 30.93 7.82 -53.16
CA GLU A 106 31.77 8.99 -52.89
C GLU A 106 33.17 8.81 -53.51
N GLU A 107 33.78 7.63 -53.37
CA GLU A 107 35.08 7.31 -53.98
C GLU A 107 35.01 7.33 -55.52
N LEU A 108 33.94 6.80 -56.13
CA LEU A 108 33.74 6.84 -57.58
C LEU A 108 33.56 8.26 -58.14
N VAL A 109 33.04 9.19 -57.33
CA VAL A 109 32.92 10.61 -57.72
C VAL A 109 34.28 11.30 -57.66
N LEU A 110 35.11 10.97 -56.67
CA LEU A 110 36.46 11.54 -56.51
C LEU A 110 37.46 11.06 -57.58
N VAL A 111 37.32 9.83 -58.08
CA VAL A 111 38.20 9.26 -59.12
C VAL A 111 37.85 9.76 -60.53
N LYS A 112 36.67 10.37 -60.73
CA LYS A 112 36.22 10.91 -62.03
C LYS A 112 36.55 12.39 -62.26
N VAL A 113 37.32 13.01 -61.37
CA VAL A 113 37.85 14.39 -61.45
C VAL A 113 39.32 14.33 -61.82
#